data_AF-A0A135SXW4-F1
#
_entry.id   AF-A0A135SXW4-F1
#
_cell.length_a   1.000
_cell.length_b   1.000
_cell.length_c   1.000
_cell.angle_alpha   90.00
_cell.angle_beta   90.00
_cell.angle_gamma   90.00
#
_symmetry.space_group_name_H-M   'P 1'
#
loop_
_entity.id
_entity.type
_entity.pdbx_description
1 polymer ?
#
loop_
_entity_poly.entity_id
_entity_poly.type
_entity_poly.pdbx_seq_one_letter_code
_entity_poly.pdbx_strand_id
1 'polypeptide(L)'
;MDPLSITASIITLIEASGILTKSLHGFIHGLKTVDARVTRLCEELKNLTNLLEAVEAALKDCRSYDLAKVEEDLLQQSDIALADCQTTLNDLKMLIEKVKKAAGSRALGWKIKAMFDLSIHGNELVAFQEKIHKSNGALQTIFHTITVSV
;
A
#
# COMPACT_ATOMS: atom_id res chain seq x y z
N MET A 1 -10.50 -16.45 -5.64
CA MET A 1 -10.21 -15.88 -6.98
C MET A 1 -9.51 -16.89 -7.87
N ASP A 2 -9.53 -16.72 -9.19
CA ASP A 2 -8.62 -17.44 -10.12
C ASP A 2 -7.27 -16.69 -10.29
N PRO A 3 -6.21 -17.35 -10.83
CA PRO A 3 -4.89 -16.74 -10.96
C PRO A 3 -4.83 -15.45 -11.80
N LEU A 4 -5.73 -15.27 -12.78
CA LEU A 4 -5.80 -14.03 -13.56
C LEU A 4 -6.38 -12.91 -12.72
N SER A 5 -7.45 -13.18 -11.97
CA SER A 5 -8.05 -12.22 -11.04
C SER A 5 -7.06 -11.75 -9.97
N ILE A 6 -6.24 -12.65 -9.43
CA ILE A 6 -5.19 -12.30 -8.45
C ILE A 6 -4.18 -11.32 -9.06
N THR A 7 -3.70 -11.60 -10.28
CA THR A 7 -2.75 -10.71 -10.96
C THR A 7 -3.35 -9.35 -11.26
N ALA A 8 -4.62 -9.30 -11.69
CA ALA A 8 -5.32 -8.03 -11.91
C ALA A 8 -5.44 -7.21 -10.61
N SER A 9 -5.76 -7.86 -9.49
CA SER A 9 -5.78 -7.24 -8.17
C SER A 9 -4.40 -6.69 -7.77
N ILE A 10 -3.33 -7.46 -7.97
CA ILE A 10 -1.95 -7.03 -7.70
C ILE A 10 -1.60 -5.78 -8.49
N ILE A 11 -1.85 -5.76 -9.80
CA ILE A 11 -1.58 -4.59 -10.67
C ILE A 11 -2.33 -3.36 -10.16
N THR A 12 -3.61 -3.51 -9.82
CA THR A 12 -4.44 -2.43 -9.28
C THR A 12 -3.85 -1.87 -7.98
N LEU A 13 -3.31 -2.74 -7.12
CA LEU A 13 -2.68 -2.33 -5.86
C LEU A 13 -1.31 -1.67 -6.05
N ILE A 14 -0.52 -2.10 -7.05
CA ILE A 14 0.73 -1.44 -7.46
C ILE A 14 0.43 0.01 -7.86
N GLU A 15 -0.57 0.21 -8.73
CA GLU A 15 -0.96 1.55 -9.16
C GLU A 15 -1.46 2.40 -8.00
N ALA A 16 -2.34 1.85 -7.15
CA ALA A 16 -2.89 2.56 -6.00
C ALA A 16 -1.81 2.97 -4.99
N SER A 17 -0.92 2.04 -4.61
CA SER A 17 0.19 2.30 -3.69
C SER A 17 1.18 3.33 -4.24
N GLY A 18 1.48 3.27 -5.54
CA GLY A 18 2.33 4.24 -6.22
C GLY A 18 1.73 5.66 -6.24
N ILE A 19 0.42 5.78 -6.52
CA ILE A 19 -0.30 7.06 -6.46
C ILE A 19 -0.28 7.66 -5.05
N LEU A 20 -0.54 6.82 -4.04
CA LEU A 20 -0.56 7.27 -2.63
C LEU A 20 0.82 7.71 -2.16
N THR A 21 1.88 6.97 -2.51
CA THR A 21 3.26 7.33 -2.21
C THR A 21 3.62 8.69 -2.81
N LYS A 22 3.30 8.91 -4.10
CA LYS A 22 3.52 10.21 -4.78
C LYS A 22 2.73 11.33 -4.12
N SER A 23 1.46 11.08 -3.76
CA SER A 23 0.62 12.07 -3.09
C SER A 23 1.16 12.46 -1.71
N LEU A 24 1.63 11.50 -0.92
CA LEU A 24 2.23 11.76 0.39
C LEU A 24 3.56 12.51 0.28
N HIS A 25 4.44 12.10 -0.64
CA HIS A 25 5.68 12.84 -0.90
C HIS A 25 5.40 14.30 -1.32
N GLY A 26 4.46 14.51 -2.24
CA GLY A 26 4.06 15.86 -2.65
C GLY A 26 3.51 16.69 -1.49
N PHE A 27 2.75 16.07 -0.60
CA PHE A 27 2.22 16.71 0.61
C PHE A 27 3.34 17.13 1.58
N ILE A 28 4.25 16.21 1.94
CA ILE A 28 5.39 16.49 2.83
C ILE A 28 6.27 17.60 2.24
N HIS A 29 6.62 17.49 0.95
CA HIS A 29 7.42 18.48 0.24
C HIS A 29 6.74 19.87 0.25
N GLY A 30 5.43 19.92 0.02
CA GLY A 30 4.64 21.17 0.09
C GLY A 30 4.68 21.83 1.48
N LEU A 31 4.66 21.03 2.54
CA LEU A 31 4.76 21.49 3.92
C LEU A 31 6.16 21.96 4.31
N LYS A 32 7.21 21.57 3.57
CA LYS A 32 8.63 21.77 3.95
C LYS A 32 8.94 21.25 5.35
N THR A 33 8.26 20.18 5.76
CA THR A 33 8.46 19.50 7.03
C THR A 33 8.91 18.07 6.76
N VAL A 34 9.60 17.46 7.72
CA VAL A 34 9.94 16.03 7.68
C VAL A 34 9.28 15.41 8.90
N ASP A 35 8.01 14.99 8.75
CA ASP A 35 7.34 14.22 9.79
C ASP A 35 7.75 12.75 9.64
N ALA A 36 8.45 12.23 10.65
CA ALA A 36 8.99 10.87 10.63
C ALA A 36 7.89 9.80 10.43
N ARG A 37 6.65 10.05 10.88
CA ARG A 37 5.54 9.11 10.68
C ARG A 37 5.12 9.08 9.23
N VAL A 38 5.05 10.24 8.57
CA VAL A 38 4.69 10.27 7.15
C VAL A 38 5.82 9.69 6.30
N THR A 39 7.09 9.95 6.64
CA THR A 39 8.24 9.30 5.99
C THR A 39 8.17 7.78 6.11
N ARG A 40 7.98 7.26 7.33
CA ARG A 40 7.86 5.81 7.56
C ARG A 40 6.67 5.20 6.82
N LEU A 41 5.55 5.91 6.74
CA LEU A 41 4.40 5.47 5.95
C LEU A 41 4.73 5.38 4.45
N CYS A 42 5.50 6.33 3.92
CA CYS A 42 5.97 6.27 2.53
C CYS A 42 6.93 5.10 2.28
N GLU A 43 7.81 4.80 3.25
CA GLU A 43 8.71 3.64 3.19
C GLU A 43 7.91 2.32 3.18
N GLU A 44 6.93 2.18 4.06
CA GLU A 44 6.05 1.00 4.11
C GLU A 44 5.22 0.84 2.83
N LEU A 45 4.71 1.93 2.25
CA LEU A 45 4.01 1.89 0.95
C LEU A 45 4.94 1.52 -0.20
N LYS A 46 6.18 2.03 -0.21
CA LYS A 46 7.17 1.66 -1.21
C LYS A 46 7.51 0.18 -1.10
N ASN A 47 7.67 -0.33 0.12
CA ASN A 47 7.87 -1.75 0.37
C ASN A 47 6.68 -2.59 -0.12
N LEU A 48 5.45 -2.12 0.12
CA LEU A 48 4.24 -2.74 -0.41
C LEU A 48 4.25 -2.83 -1.93
N THR A 49 4.56 -1.72 -2.63
CA THR A 49 4.67 -1.71 -4.08
C THR A 49 5.71 -2.71 -4.58
N ASN A 50 6.92 -2.73 -3.98
CA ASN A 50 7.98 -3.66 -4.38
C ASN A 50 7.58 -5.13 -4.17
N LEU A 51 6.91 -5.44 -3.05
CA LEU A 51 6.44 -6.80 -2.76
C LEU A 51 5.36 -7.23 -3.72
N LEU A 52 4.41 -6.35 -4.05
CA LEU A 52 3.38 -6.62 -5.06
C LEU A 52 4.00 -6.88 -6.44
N GLU A 53 4.99 -6.08 -6.84
CA GLU A 53 5.76 -6.30 -8.09
C GLU A 53 6.49 -7.65 -8.08
N ALA A 54 7.11 -8.01 -6.95
CA ALA A 54 7.79 -9.30 -6.79
C ALA A 54 6.84 -10.49 -6.87
N VAL A 55 5.66 -10.40 -6.22
CA VAL A 55 4.61 -11.43 -6.31
C VAL A 55 4.07 -11.52 -7.75
N GLU A 56 3.85 -10.37 -8.42
CA GLU A 56 3.40 -10.35 -9.81
C GLU A 56 4.41 -11.06 -10.74
N ALA A 57 5.71 -10.78 -10.56
CA ALA A 57 6.78 -11.40 -11.34
C ALA A 57 6.85 -12.91 -11.08
N ALA A 58 6.83 -13.33 -9.81
CA ALA A 58 6.87 -14.75 -9.45
C ALA A 58 5.66 -15.52 -10.03
N LEU A 59 4.45 -14.94 -9.97
CA LEU A 59 3.26 -15.54 -10.56
C LEU A 59 3.35 -15.63 -12.10
N LYS A 60 3.94 -14.63 -12.77
CA LYS A 60 4.19 -14.68 -14.21
C LYS A 60 5.17 -15.80 -14.56
N ASP A 61 6.22 -15.98 -13.77
CA ASP A 61 7.20 -17.06 -13.97
C ASP A 61 6.55 -18.44 -13.74
N CYS A 62 5.68 -18.60 -12.74
CA CYS A 62 4.90 -19.84 -12.55
C CYS A 62 3.95 -20.15 -13.70
N ARG A 63 3.38 -19.14 -14.39
CA ARG A 63 2.52 -19.35 -15.57
C ARG A 63 3.23 -20.09 -16.69
N SER A 64 4.54 -19.96 -16.80
CA SER A 64 5.37 -20.70 -17.76
C SER A 64 5.44 -22.20 -17.47
N TYR A 65 5.20 -22.62 -16.22
CA TYR A 65 5.48 -23.97 -15.72
C TYR A 65 4.25 -24.76 -15.24
N ASP A 66 3.04 -24.24 -15.51
CA ASP A 66 1.71 -24.77 -15.18
C ASP A 66 1.11 -24.24 -13.86
N LEU A 67 0.14 -23.32 -13.99
CA LEU A 67 -0.63 -22.72 -12.89
C LEU A 67 -1.48 -23.74 -12.12
N ALA A 68 -1.74 -24.93 -12.69
CA ALA A 68 -2.53 -25.97 -12.05
C ALA A 68 -1.89 -26.50 -10.75
N LYS A 69 -0.61 -26.20 -10.51
CA LYS A 69 0.13 -26.54 -9.27
C LYS A 69 0.09 -25.46 -8.20
N VAL A 70 -0.46 -24.26 -8.46
CA VAL A 70 -0.61 -23.27 -7.40
C VAL A 70 -1.67 -23.77 -6.44
N GLU A 71 -1.24 -24.10 -5.22
CA GLU A 71 -2.07 -24.68 -4.18
C GLU A 71 -3.29 -23.77 -3.90
N GLU A 72 -4.48 -24.36 -3.80
CA GLU A 72 -5.74 -23.63 -3.59
C GLU A 72 -5.68 -22.74 -2.34
N ASP A 73 -5.02 -23.23 -1.29
CA ASP A 73 -4.74 -22.49 -0.06
C ASP A 73 -3.89 -21.23 -0.31
N LEU A 74 -2.92 -21.30 -1.22
CA LEU A 74 -2.05 -20.18 -1.60
C LEU A 74 -2.84 -19.10 -2.35
N LEU A 75 -3.77 -19.51 -3.23
CA LEU A 75 -4.67 -18.61 -3.93
C LEU A 75 -5.63 -17.93 -2.94
N GLN A 76 -6.18 -18.69 -1.98
CA GLN A 76 -7.06 -18.15 -0.95
C GLN A 76 -6.34 -17.16 -0.02
N GLN A 77 -5.12 -17.50 0.43
CA GLN A 77 -4.30 -16.61 1.25
C GLN A 77 -3.94 -15.32 0.50
N SER A 78 -3.63 -15.44 -0.79
CA SER A 78 -3.38 -14.29 -1.67
C SER A 78 -4.61 -13.39 -1.76
N ASP A 79 -5.80 -13.96 -1.97
CA ASP A 79 -7.07 -13.23 -2.06
C ASP A 79 -7.32 -12.40 -0.79
N ILE A 80 -7.16 -13.01 0.39
CA ILE A 80 -7.31 -12.34 1.69
C ILE A 80 -6.29 -11.20 1.85
N ALA A 81 -5.01 -11.48 1.59
CA ALA A 81 -3.96 -10.47 1.74
C ALA A 81 -4.16 -9.27 0.81
N LEU A 82 -4.59 -9.52 -0.44
CA LEU A 82 -4.85 -8.46 -1.42
C LEU A 82 -6.09 -7.65 -1.06
N ALA A 83 -7.15 -8.27 -0.53
CA ALA A 83 -8.33 -7.57 -0.03
C ALA A 83 -7.99 -6.66 1.18
N ASP A 84 -7.14 -7.14 2.09
CA ASP A 84 -6.63 -6.35 3.22
C ASP A 84 -5.79 -5.15 2.75
N CYS A 85 -4.92 -5.36 1.76
CA CYS A 85 -4.17 -4.29 1.10
C CYS A 85 -5.13 -3.25 0.50
N GLN A 86 -6.13 -3.69 -0.25
CA GLN A 86 -7.07 -2.80 -0.92
C GLN A 86 -7.86 -1.96 0.07
N THR A 87 -8.36 -2.57 1.13
CA THR A 87 -9.07 -1.88 2.21
C THR A 87 -8.18 -0.82 2.85
N THR A 88 -6.93 -1.20 3.19
CA THR A 88 -5.97 -0.28 3.82
C THR A 88 -5.60 0.90 2.92
N LEU A 89 -5.36 0.66 1.63
CA LEU A 89 -5.04 1.74 0.68
C LEU A 89 -6.24 2.67 0.42
N ASN A 90 -7.46 2.13 0.37
CA ASN A 90 -8.68 2.93 0.24
C ASN A 90 -8.90 3.82 1.48
N ASP A 91 -8.74 3.27 2.67
CA ASP A 91 -8.81 4.01 3.93
C ASP A 91 -7.76 5.13 3.98
N LEU A 92 -6.52 4.83 3.57
CA LEU A 92 -5.44 5.83 3.53
C LEU A 92 -5.74 6.93 2.51
N LYS A 93 -6.28 6.59 1.34
CA LYS A 93 -6.74 7.55 0.34
C LYS A 93 -7.78 8.50 0.93
N MET A 94 -8.77 7.97 1.65
CA MET A 94 -9.80 8.78 2.29
C MET A 94 -9.21 9.74 3.32
N LEU A 95 -8.24 9.29 4.14
CA LEU A 95 -7.55 10.16 5.09
C LEU A 95 -6.80 11.30 4.39
N ILE A 96 -6.01 10.98 3.36
CA ILE A 96 -5.26 11.99 2.59
C ILE A 96 -6.21 13.03 2.00
N GLU A 97 -7.32 12.61 1.41
CA GLU A 97 -8.30 13.53 0.83
C GLU A 97 -9.02 14.36 1.91
N LYS A 98 -9.29 13.81 3.09
CA LYS A 98 -9.82 14.55 4.24
C LYS A 98 -8.86 15.64 4.70
N VAL A 99 -7.57 15.32 4.84
CA VAL A 99 -6.52 16.28 5.24
C VAL A 99 -6.34 17.37 4.17
N LYS A 100 -6.32 17.01 2.89
CA LYS A 100 -6.25 17.99 1.79
C LYS A 100 -7.45 18.94 1.78
N LYS A 101 -8.68 18.41 1.97
CA LYS A 101 -9.90 19.22 2.06
C LYS A 101 -9.86 20.18 3.25
N ALA A 102 -9.44 19.68 4.42
CA ALA A 102 -9.32 20.48 5.62
C ALA A 102 -8.29 21.62 5.46
N ALA A 103 -7.19 21.40 4.75
CA ALA A 103 -6.18 22.40 4.52
C ALA A 103 -6.64 23.58 3.64
N GLY A 104 -7.70 23.40 2.84
CA GLY A 104 -8.24 24.42 1.93
C GLY A 104 -7.30 24.76 0.76
N SER A 105 -7.84 24.91 -0.44
CA SER A 105 -7.03 25.30 -1.59
C SER A 105 -6.60 26.77 -1.47
N ARG A 106 -5.31 26.99 -1.18
CA ARG A 106 -4.60 28.29 -1.30
C ARG A 106 -4.82 29.35 -0.20
N ALA A 107 -5.28 28.98 0.99
CA ALA A 107 -5.32 29.95 2.10
C ALA A 107 -3.91 30.21 2.68
N LEU A 108 -3.61 31.47 2.95
CA LEU A 108 -2.40 31.95 3.62
C LEU A 108 -2.41 31.41 5.07
N GLY A 109 -1.84 30.22 5.29
CA GLY A 109 -1.91 29.49 6.57
C GLY A 109 -2.18 27.98 6.44
N TRP A 110 -2.48 27.47 5.23
CA TRP A 110 -2.79 26.04 5.01
C TRP A 110 -1.70 25.10 5.55
N LYS A 111 -0.42 25.50 5.51
CA LYS A 111 0.69 24.70 6.03
C LYS A 111 0.63 24.49 7.54
N ILE A 112 0.30 25.54 8.29
CA ILE A 112 0.20 25.48 9.76
C ILE A 112 -1.00 24.60 10.13
N LYS A 113 -2.13 24.79 9.45
CA LYS A 113 -3.33 23.96 9.64
C LYS A 113 -3.06 22.49 9.30
N ALA A 114 -2.42 22.21 8.16
CA ALA A 114 -2.07 20.87 7.75
C ALA A 114 -1.09 20.20 8.72
N MET A 115 -0.12 20.93 9.27
CA MET A 115 0.80 20.41 10.30
C MET A 115 0.07 20.10 11.62
N PHE A 116 -0.89 20.94 12.01
CA PHE A 116 -1.75 20.69 13.17
C PHE A 116 -2.68 19.49 12.96
N ASP A 117 -3.33 19.40 11.81
CA ASP A 117 -4.18 18.26 11.45
C ASP A 117 -3.35 16.96 11.38
N LEU A 118 -2.13 17.00 10.84
CA LEU A 118 -1.20 15.86 10.85
C LEU A 118 -0.81 15.44 12.27
N SER A 119 -0.66 16.40 13.18
CA SER A 119 -0.45 16.13 14.60
C SER A 119 -1.66 15.44 15.23
N ILE A 120 -2.87 15.90 14.93
CA ILE A 120 -4.14 15.30 15.41
C ILE A 120 -4.31 13.88 14.86
N HIS A 121 -4.08 13.68 13.57
CA HIS A 121 -4.16 12.37 12.91
C HIS A 121 -2.93 11.50 13.13
N GLY A 122 -2.06 11.86 14.07
CA GLY A 122 -0.84 11.13 14.39
C GLY A 122 -1.06 9.66 14.70
N ASN A 123 -2.09 9.35 15.49
CA ASN A 123 -2.43 7.98 15.85
C ASN A 123 -3.00 7.20 14.65
N GLU A 124 -3.76 7.87 13.77
CA GLU A 124 -4.26 7.25 12.55
C GLU A 124 -3.11 6.91 11.60
N LEU A 125 -2.10 7.78 11.47
CA LEU A 125 -0.91 7.52 10.66
C LEU A 125 -0.12 6.30 11.17
N VAL A 126 0.03 6.16 12.49
CA VAL A 126 0.67 4.97 13.10
C VAL A 126 -0.17 3.72 12.84
N ALA A 127 -1.49 3.79 13.00
CA ALA A 127 -2.36 2.66 12.67
C ALA A 127 -2.26 2.25 11.19
N PHE A 128 -2.13 3.21 10.27
CA PHE A 128 -1.88 2.92 8.85
C PHE A 128 -0.53 2.27 8.61
N GLN A 129 0.53 2.72 9.30
CA GLN A 129 1.84 2.06 9.22
C GLN A 129 1.73 0.61 9.66
N GLU A 130 1.08 0.33 10.80
CA GLU A 130 0.92 -1.04 11.30
C GLU A 130 0.11 -1.92 10.36
N LYS A 131 -0.98 -1.40 9.79
CA LYS A 131 -1.79 -2.13 8.79
C LYS A 131 -0.97 -2.46 7.54
N ILE A 132 -0.25 -1.48 6.98
CA ILE A 132 0.58 -1.70 5.79
C ILE A 132 1.75 -2.63 6.10
N HIS A 133 2.36 -2.51 7.29
CA HIS A 133 3.42 -3.41 7.73
C HIS A 133 2.92 -4.86 7.82
N LYS A 134 1.71 -5.07 8.34
CA LYS A 134 1.07 -6.39 8.35
C LYS A 134 0.79 -6.90 6.93
N SER A 135 0.30 -6.05 6.04
CA SER A 135 0.13 -6.39 4.61
C SER A 135 1.45 -6.77 3.95
N ASN A 136 2.53 -6.05 4.25
CA ASN A 136 3.88 -6.36 3.77
C ASN A 136 4.34 -7.74 4.25
N GLY A 137 4.16 -8.06 5.53
CA GLY A 137 4.50 -9.37 6.06
C GLY A 137 3.71 -10.52 5.42
N ALA A 138 2.42 -10.31 5.16
CA ALA A 138 1.58 -11.30 4.47
C ALA A 138 2.06 -11.52 3.03
N LEU A 139 2.31 -10.44 2.27
CA LEU A 139 2.80 -10.54 0.88
C LEU A 139 4.20 -11.13 0.79
N GLN A 140 5.09 -10.82 1.74
CA GLN A 140 6.41 -11.45 1.82
C GLN A 140 6.32 -12.95 2.05
N THR A 141 5.37 -13.39 2.89
CA THR A 141 5.10 -14.82 3.11
C THR A 141 4.62 -15.47 1.82
N ILE A 142 3.62 -14.88 1.15
CA ILE A 142 3.11 -15.37 -0.13
C ILE A 142 4.22 -15.48 -1.18
N PHE A 143 5.03 -14.43 -1.33
CA PHE A 143 6.17 -14.43 -2.25
C PHE A 143 7.14 -15.58 -1.94
N HIS A 144 7.47 -15.80 -0.67
CA HIS A 144 8.35 -16.89 -0.27
C HIS A 144 7.74 -18.26 -0.58
N THR A 145 6.47 -18.47 -0.26
CA THR A 145 5.76 -19.73 -0.53
C THR A 145 5.70 -20.03 -2.03
N ILE A 146 5.42 -19.03 -2.87
CA ILE A 146 5.47 -19.19 -4.33
C ILE A 146 6.88 -19.61 -4.73
N THR A 147 7.91 -18.85 -4.32
CA THR A 147 9.31 -19.10 -4.72
C THR A 147 9.84 -20.48 -4.31
N VAL A 148 9.41 -21.01 -3.16
CA VAL A 148 9.81 -22.35 -2.69
C VAL A 148 9.05 -23.48 -3.40
N SER A 149 7.88 -23.18 -3.96
CA SER A 149 7.02 -24.17 -4.64
C SER A 149 7.31 -24.34 -6.14
N VAL A 150 8.15 -23.47 -6.72
CA VAL A 150 8.63 -23.53 -8.13
C VAL A 150 10.02 -24.14 -8.20
#